data_AF-A0A355GNU7-F1
#
_entry.id   AF-A0A355GNU7-F1
#
_cell.length_a   1.000
_cell.length_b   1.000
_cell.length_c   1.000
_cell.angle_alpha   90.00
_cell.angle_beta   90.00
_cell.angle_gamma   90.00
#
_symmetry.space_group_name_H-M   'P 1'
#
loop_
_entity.id
_entity.type
_entity.pdbx_description
1 polymer ?
#
loop_
_entity_poly.entity_id
_entity_poly.type
_entity_poly.pdbx_seq_one_letter_code
_entity_poly.pdbx_strand_id
1 'polypeptide(L)'
;MKHSNYPLFVRRDLDGFFALMIDNLVQLLLIVALCGLCGISADSDLLLQYILPGAALSILFGNVFYAWQAHQLAKRENRSDVCALPYGINTPSLLVYIFFVMVPVYQRTNSAEAAWQMGLLACFGSGVIEFAGAFIADRVRRVTPRAALLSTLAGIAIGFISMTFVLKIYQRPMIAMLPAAVVLLTLFSHKKL
;
A
#
# COMPACT_ATOMS: atom_id res chain seq x y z
N MET A 1 9.13 39.65 1.08
CA MET A 1 8.59 38.44 0.43
C MET A 1 7.51 37.88 1.34
N LYS A 2 6.26 37.72 0.88
CA LYS A 2 5.20 37.13 1.73
C LYS A 2 5.54 35.64 1.92
N HIS A 3 5.82 35.24 3.16
CA HIS A 3 5.87 33.83 3.51
C HIS A 3 4.47 33.25 3.34
N SER A 4 4.34 32.26 2.46
CA SER A 4 3.13 31.46 2.38
C SER A 4 2.96 30.71 3.70
N ASN A 5 1.90 30.99 4.44
CA ASN A 5 1.66 30.36 5.73
C ASN A 5 1.11 28.94 5.49
N TYR A 6 1.98 27.94 5.48
CA TYR A 6 1.59 26.53 5.34
C TYR A 6 0.99 26.03 6.66
N PRO A 7 -0.32 25.70 6.70
CA PRO A 7 -0.97 25.25 7.93
C PRO A 7 -0.48 23.86 8.32
N LEU A 8 -0.22 23.65 9.61
CA LEU A 8 0.16 22.33 10.14
C LEU A 8 -0.99 21.30 10.06
N PHE A 9 -2.24 21.78 10.02
CA PHE A 9 -3.43 20.95 10.01
C PHE A 9 -4.58 21.68 9.32
N VAL A 10 -5.31 20.96 8.46
CA VAL A 10 -6.51 21.42 7.77
C VAL A 10 -7.63 20.42 8.04
N ARG A 11 -8.90 20.87 8.07
CA ARG A 11 -10.06 19.99 8.31
C ARG A 11 -10.10 18.74 7.41
N ARG A 12 -9.58 18.84 6.19
CA ARG A 12 -9.51 17.74 5.21
C ARG A 12 -8.51 16.65 5.58
N ASP A 13 -7.58 16.93 6.50
CA ASP A 13 -6.61 15.94 6.98
C ASP A 13 -7.30 14.87 7.84
N LEU A 14 -8.48 15.16 8.42
CA LEU A 14 -9.29 14.16 9.11
C LEU A 14 -9.81 13.11 8.14
N ASP A 15 -10.35 13.54 6.99
CA ASP A 15 -10.84 12.62 5.96
C ASP A 15 -9.69 11.76 5.43
N GLY A 16 -8.53 12.38 5.18
CA GLY A 16 -7.31 11.68 4.78
C GLY A 16 -6.82 10.69 5.84
N PHE A 17 -6.84 11.07 7.12
CA PHE A 17 -6.46 10.21 8.23
C PHE A 17 -7.37 8.97 8.32
N PHE A 18 -8.69 9.14 8.31
CA PHE A 18 -9.62 8.01 8.39
C PHE A 18 -9.53 7.12 7.15
N ALA A 19 -9.37 7.70 5.96
CA ALA A 19 -9.16 6.93 4.73
C ALA A 19 -7.90 6.06 4.83
N LEU A 20 -6.79 6.64 5.30
CA LEU A 20 -5.53 5.91 5.48
C LEU A 20 -5.59 4.88 6.61
N MET A 21 -6.29 5.19 7.70
CA MET A 21 -6.46 4.25 8.80
C MET A 21 -7.23 3.01 8.34
N ILE A 22 -8.34 3.20 7.61
CA ILE A 22 -9.15 2.09 7.08
C ILE A 22 -8.34 1.28 6.06
N ASP A 23 -7.64 1.94 5.14
CA ASP A 23 -6.79 1.27 4.14
C ASP A 23 -5.71 0.39 4.79
N ASN A 24 -4.96 0.96 5.75
CA ASN A 24 -3.92 0.23 6.47
C ASN A 24 -4.50 -0.89 7.33
N LEU A 25 -5.67 -0.70 7.97
CA LEU A 25 -6.33 -1.75 8.75
C LEU A 25 -6.70 -2.95 7.86
N VAL A 26 -7.27 -2.70 6.67
CA VAL A 26 -7.60 -3.75 5.71
C VAL A 26 -6.32 -4.49 5.26
N GLN A 27 -5.23 -3.77 5.04
CA GLN A 27 -3.95 -4.38 4.66
C GLN A 27 -3.34 -5.21 5.80
N LEU A 28 -3.45 -4.79 7.07
CA LEU A 28 -3.03 -5.59 8.22
C LEU A 28 -3.84 -6.89 8.33
N LEU A 29 -5.17 -6.83 8.14
CA LEU A 29 -6.02 -8.02 8.10
C LEU A 29 -5.64 -8.96 6.94
N LEU A 30 -5.29 -8.40 5.79
CA LEU A 30 -4.79 -9.16 4.66
C LEU A 30 -3.48 -9.88 4.99
N ILE A 31 -2.55 -9.22 5.70
CA ILE A 31 -1.32 -9.86 6.18
C ILE A 31 -1.64 -11.05 7.08
N VAL A 32 -2.54 -10.89 8.07
CA VAL A 32 -2.96 -11.99 8.94
C VAL A 32 -3.50 -13.18 8.13
N ALA A 33 -4.38 -12.91 7.16
CA ALA A 33 -4.98 -13.94 6.32
C ALA A 33 -3.93 -14.66 5.45
N LEU A 34 -3.00 -13.92 4.85
CA LEU A 34 -1.98 -14.49 3.96
C LEU A 34 -0.85 -15.20 4.73
N CYS A 35 -0.49 -14.72 5.92
CA CYS A 35 0.45 -15.39 6.82
C CYS A 35 -0.05 -16.78 7.23
N GLY A 36 -1.37 -16.98 7.31
CA GLY A 36 -1.97 -18.31 7.52
C GLY A 36 -1.55 -19.36 6.48
N LEU A 37 -1.23 -18.95 5.24
CA LEU A 37 -0.72 -19.85 4.19
C LEU A 37 0.70 -20.36 4.46
N CYS A 38 1.43 -19.70 5.36
CA CYS A 38 2.81 -20.02 5.73
C CYS A 38 2.90 -20.72 7.10
N GLY A 39 1.79 -21.26 7.61
CA GLY A 39 1.73 -21.89 8.93
C GLY A 39 1.82 -20.92 10.11
N ILE A 40 1.72 -19.60 9.85
CA ILE A 40 1.68 -18.57 10.88
C ILE A 40 0.21 -18.36 11.26
N SER A 41 -0.20 -18.94 12.39
CA SER A 41 -1.57 -18.77 12.91
C SER A 41 -1.82 -17.34 13.37
N ALA A 42 -3.10 -16.94 13.38
CA ALA A 42 -3.52 -15.62 13.85
C ALA A 42 -3.13 -15.36 15.32
N ASP A 43 -3.05 -16.42 16.12
CA ASP A 43 -2.68 -16.36 17.54
C ASP A 43 -1.18 -16.59 17.79
N SER A 44 -0.37 -16.67 16.73
CA SER A 44 1.06 -16.89 16.90
C SER A 44 1.72 -15.66 17.55
N ASP A 45 2.58 -15.91 18.53
CA ASP A 45 3.41 -14.88 19.16
C ASP A 45 4.23 -14.11 18.11
N LEU A 46 4.68 -14.81 17.06
CA LEU A 46 5.41 -14.21 15.94
C LEU A 46 4.58 -13.12 15.23
N LEU A 47 3.30 -13.38 14.97
CA LEU A 47 2.42 -12.43 14.31
C LEU A 47 2.03 -11.27 15.23
N LEU A 48 1.60 -11.58 16.46
CA LEU A 48 1.05 -10.61 17.40
C LEU A 48 2.12 -9.72 18.05
N GLN A 49 3.31 -10.25 18.33
CA GLN A 49 4.37 -9.52 19.02
C GLN A 49 5.38 -8.87 18.07
N TYR A 50 5.58 -9.41 16.87
CA TYR A 50 6.61 -8.92 15.94
C TYR A 50 6.05 -8.35 14.64
N ILE A 51 5.23 -9.11 13.89
CA ILE A 51 4.78 -8.68 12.56
C ILE A 51 3.82 -7.48 12.65
N LEU A 52 2.73 -7.59 13.41
CA LEU A 52 1.72 -6.54 13.49
C LEU A 52 2.26 -5.26 14.16
N PRO A 53 2.97 -5.32 15.30
CA PRO A 53 3.57 -4.13 15.89
C PRO A 53 4.64 -3.51 14.99
N GLY A 54 5.46 -4.33 14.33
CA GLY A 54 6.46 -3.85 13.37
C GLY A 54 5.84 -3.12 12.19
N ALA A 55 4.77 -3.68 11.60
CA ALA A 55 4.02 -3.04 10.53
C ALA A 55 3.39 -1.73 11.01
N ALA A 56 2.74 -1.71 12.17
CA ALA A 56 2.13 -0.50 12.74
C ALA A 56 3.15 0.61 12.98
N LEU A 57 4.31 0.28 13.57
CA LEU A 57 5.39 1.24 13.78
C LEU A 57 5.93 1.77 12.44
N SER A 58 6.12 0.89 11.44
CA SER A 58 6.59 1.31 10.12
C SER A 58 5.62 2.32 9.46
N ILE A 59 4.31 2.10 9.59
CA ILE A 59 3.28 2.99 9.06
C ILE A 59 3.31 4.33 9.78
N LEU A 60 3.41 4.32 11.12
CA LEU A 60 3.48 5.53 11.92
C LEU A 60 4.71 6.37 11.55
N PHE A 61 5.90 5.77 11.59
CA PHE A 61 7.15 6.46 11.28
C PHE A 61 7.17 6.96 9.83
N GLY A 62 6.69 6.15 8.87
CA GLY A 62 6.60 6.53 7.47
C GLY A 62 5.71 7.75 7.22
N ASN A 63 4.53 7.79 7.84
CA ASN A 63 3.62 8.93 7.71
C ASN A 63 4.15 10.20 8.39
N VAL A 64 4.76 10.08 9.57
CA VAL A 64 5.44 11.23 10.23
C VAL A 64 6.57 11.76 9.36
N PHE A 65 7.36 10.87 8.75
CA PHE A 65 8.46 11.25 7.87
C PHE A 65 7.97 11.96 6.60
N TYR A 66 6.91 11.46 5.94
CA TYR A 66 6.34 12.15 4.78
C TYR A 66 5.65 13.47 5.15
N ALA A 67 4.99 13.56 6.30
CA ALA A 67 4.43 14.81 6.79
C ALA A 67 5.54 15.86 7.01
N TRP A 68 6.68 15.46 7.59
CA TRP A 68 7.84 16.33 7.75
C TRP A 68 8.43 16.76 6.39
N GLN A 69 8.59 15.82 5.44
CA GLN A 69 9.08 16.16 4.09
C GLN A 69 8.15 17.14 3.35
N ALA A 70 6.83 16.98 3.49
CA ALA A 70 5.86 17.91 2.92
C ALA A 70 6.04 19.33 3.46
N HIS A 71 6.23 19.48 4.78
CA HIS A 71 6.50 20.77 5.41
C HIS A 71 7.82 21.39 4.95
N GLN A 72 8.88 20.59 4.82
CA GLN A 72 10.17 21.06 4.34
C GLN A 72 10.10 21.50 2.87
N LEU A 73 9.36 20.77 2.03
CA LEU A 73 9.14 21.12 0.63
C LEU A 73 8.30 22.41 0.50
N ALA A 74 7.23 22.54 1.28
CA ALA A 74 6.38 23.74 1.31
C ALA A 74 7.19 25.00 1.66
N LYS A 75 8.10 24.90 2.64
CA LYS A 75 9.01 25.98 3.02
C LYS A 75 10.02 26.33 1.92
N ARG A 76 10.60 25.33 1.25
CA ARG A 76 11.59 25.53 0.18
C ARG A 76 10.99 26.18 -1.06
N GLU A 77 9.81 25.73 -1.47
CA GLU A 77 9.11 26.21 -2.67
C GLU A 77 8.22 27.44 -2.39
N ASN A 78 8.10 27.86 -1.12
CA ASN A 78 7.18 28.91 -0.66
C ASN A 78 5.73 28.69 -1.14
N ARG A 79 5.27 27.43 -1.10
CA ARG A 79 3.96 26.96 -1.59
C ARG A 79 3.06 26.53 -0.43
N SER A 80 1.76 26.79 -0.56
CA SER A 80 0.74 26.36 0.41
C SER A 80 -0.05 25.12 0.01
N ASP A 81 0.19 24.57 -1.20
CA ASP A 81 -0.59 23.49 -1.81
C ASP A 81 0.15 22.14 -1.81
N VAL A 82 1.13 21.96 -0.93
CA VAL A 82 1.87 20.71 -0.78
C VAL A 82 1.06 19.74 0.10
N CYS A 83 0.90 18.50 -0.37
CA CYS A 83 0.24 17.43 0.38
C CYS A 83 1.27 16.34 0.73
N ALA A 84 1.18 15.81 1.94
CA ALA A 84 1.99 14.65 2.33
C ALA A 84 1.56 13.41 1.55
N LEU A 85 2.55 12.63 1.11
CA LEU A 85 2.26 11.33 0.50
C LEU A 85 1.77 10.37 1.59
N PRO A 86 0.68 9.64 1.34
CA PRO A 86 0.23 8.60 2.25
C PRO A 86 1.23 7.44 2.28
N TYR A 87 1.69 7.07 3.48
CA TYR A 87 2.49 5.86 3.65
C TYR A 87 1.58 4.69 4.10
N GLY A 88 1.73 3.55 3.43
CA GLY A 88 0.98 2.32 3.72
C GLY A 88 1.66 1.08 3.14
N ILE A 89 0.99 -0.06 3.20
CA ILE A 89 1.54 -1.34 2.76
C ILE A 89 1.30 -1.53 1.26
N ASN A 90 2.38 -1.81 0.54
CA ASN A 90 2.31 -2.12 -0.88
C ASN A 90 1.76 -3.54 -1.11
N THR A 91 0.44 -3.63 -1.33
CA THR A 91 -0.27 -4.91 -1.49
C THR A 91 0.29 -5.79 -2.63
N PRO A 92 0.57 -5.27 -3.85
CA PRO A 92 1.25 -6.05 -4.88
C PRO A 92 2.56 -6.68 -4.42
N SER A 93 3.45 -5.93 -3.78
CA SER A 93 4.73 -6.46 -3.29
C SER A 93 4.54 -7.50 -2.17
N LEU A 94 3.56 -7.27 -1.28
CA LEU A 94 3.20 -8.23 -0.23
C LEU A 94 2.82 -9.60 -0.83
N LEU A 95 1.97 -9.61 -1.85
CA LEU A 95 1.58 -10.85 -2.54
C LEU A 95 2.79 -11.55 -3.16
N VAL A 96 3.69 -10.79 -3.77
CA VAL A 96 4.94 -11.34 -4.34
C VAL A 96 5.78 -11.99 -3.25
N TYR A 97 6.03 -11.31 -2.13
CA TYR A 97 6.82 -11.88 -1.03
C TYR A 97 6.19 -13.14 -0.45
N ILE A 98 4.87 -13.15 -0.26
CA ILE A 98 4.21 -14.31 0.33
C ILE A 98 4.23 -15.49 -0.65
N PHE A 99 3.72 -15.32 -1.87
CA PHE A 99 3.56 -16.44 -2.80
C PHE A 99 4.88 -16.92 -3.43
N PHE A 100 5.83 -16.02 -3.68
CA PHE A 100 7.08 -16.38 -4.36
C PHE A 100 8.26 -16.61 -3.41
N VAL A 101 8.16 -16.19 -2.14
CA VAL A 101 9.25 -16.38 -1.14
C VAL A 101 8.77 -17.17 0.06
N MET A 102 7.79 -16.68 0.82
CA MET A 102 7.44 -17.29 2.11
C MET A 102 6.78 -18.67 1.96
N VAL A 103 5.76 -18.80 1.11
CA VAL A 103 5.07 -20.07 0.82
C VAL A 103 6.03 -21.16 0.33
N PRO A 104 6.88 -20.94 -0.70
CA PRO A 104 7.79 -22.00 -1.16
C PRO A 104 8.86 -22.36 -0.13
N VAL A 105 9.30 -21.41 0.71
CA VAL A 105 10.22 -21.71 1.83
C VAL A 105 9.51 -22.56 2.88
N TYR A 106 8.27 -22.21 3.24
CA TYR A 106 7.47 -22.98 4.18
C TYR A 106 7.22 -24.40 3.67
N GLN A 107 6.85 -24.58 2.40
CA GLN A 107 6.63 -25.91 1.80
C GLN A 107 7.87 -26.80 1.83
N ARG A 108 9.08 -26.22 1.78
CA ARG A 108 10.34 -26.98 1.82
C ARG A 108 10.84 -27.25 3.24
N THR A 109 10.60 -26.32 4.17
CA THR A 109 11.19 -26.35 5.52
C THR A 109 10.20 -26.76 6.60
N ASN A 110 8.88 -26.68 6.33
CA ASN A 110 7.80 -26.76 7.31
C ASN A 110 7.97 -25.83 8.52
N SER A 111 8.81 -24.79 8.41
CA SER A 111 9.10 -23.86 9.49
C SER A 111 8.54 -22.47 9.17
N ALA A 112 7.61 -22.02 10.01
CA ALA A 112 7.00 -20.70 9.91
C ALA A 112 8.02 -19.57 10.18
N GLU A 113 8.97 -19.81 11.09
CA GLU A 113 10.06 -18.86 11.38
C GLU A 113 10.99 -18.69 10.19
N ALA A 114 11.38 -19.78 9.54
CA ALA A 114 12.24 -19.73 8.34
C ALA A 114 11.54 -18.98 7.20
N ALA A 115 10.24 -19.20 7.00
CA ALA A 115 9.45 -18.49 6.01
C ALA A 115 9.39 -16.98 6.31
N TRP A 116 9.17 -16.59 7.56
CA TRP A 116 9.16 -15.19 7.99
C TRP A 116 10.52 -14.52 7.82
N GLN A 117 11.61 -15.14 8.24
CA GLN A 117 12.97 -14.61 8.09
C GLN A 117 13.33 -14.40 6.61
N MET A 118 12.99 -15.36 5.75
CA MET A 118 13.20 -15.22 4.30
C MET A 118 12.32 -14.12 3.69
N GLY A 119 11.08 -13.96 4.16
CA GLY A 119 10.22 -12.85 3.78
C GLY A 119 10.80 -11.49 4.18
N LEU A 120 11.35 -11.37 5.40
CA LEU A 120 12.05 -10.17 5.86
C LEU A 120 13.28 -9.87 5.01
N LEU A 121 14.09 -10.88 4.68
CA LEU A 121 15.25 -10.71 3.81
C LEU A 121 14.86 -10.23 2.42
N ALA A 122 13.79 -10.78 1.83
CA ALA A 122 13.27 -10.34 0.54
C ALA A 122 12.78 -8.90 0.58
N CYS A 123 12.04 -8.52 1.64
CA CYS A 123 11.53 -7.16 1.83
C CYS A 123 12.69 -6.15 2.00
N PHE A 124 13.66 -6.46 2.86
CA PHE A 124 14.83 -5.62 3.07
C PHE A 124 15.68 -5.51 1.79
N GLY A 125 15.89 -6.62 1.08
CA GLY A 125 16.58 -6.64 -0.20
C GLY A 125 15.90 -5.75 -1.24
N SER A 126 14.57 -5.81 -1.36
CA SER A 126 13.82 -4.89 -2.22
C SER A 126 14.01 -3.44 -1.80
N GLY A 127 13.97 -3.15 -0.50
CA GLY A 127 14.20 -1.79 0.01
C GLY A 127 15.59 -1.24 -0.34
N VAL A 128 16.63 -2.07 -0.27
CA VAL A 128 18.00 -1.69 -0.69
C VAL A 128 18.05 -1.42 -2.21
N ILE A 129 17.39 -2.26 -3.01
CA ILE A 129 17.32 -2.08 -4.47
C ILE A 129 16.56 -0.80 -4.82
N GLU A 130 15.44 -0.53 -4.16
CA GLU A 130 14.63 0.68 -4.34
C GLU A 130 15.40 1.93 -3.93
N PHE A 131 16.11 1.88 -2.81
CA PHE A 131 16.95 2.98 -2.34
C PHE A 131 18.08 3.28 -3.32
N ALA A 132 18.80 2.26 -3.78
CA ALA A 132 19.83 2.42 -4.81
C ALA A 132 19.23 2.92 -6.14
N GLY A 133 18.06 2.40 -6.51
CA GLY A 133 17.31 2.78 -7.69
C GLY A 133 16.84 4.23 -7.67
N ALA A 134 16.52 4.79 -6.49
CA ALA A 134 16.02 6.15 -6.36
C ALA A 134 16.98 7.23 -6.91
N PHE A 135 18.30 6.99 -6.85
CA PHE A 135 19.31 7.91 -7.40
C PHE A 135 19.31 7.96 -8.94
N ILE A 136 18.88 6.88 -9.59
CA ILE A 136 18.88 6.73 -11.05
C ILE A 136 17.45 6.83 -11.62
N ALA A 137 16.43 6.67 -10.77
CA ALA A 137 15.02 6.60 -11.13
C ALA A 137 14.55 7.80 -11.95
N ASP A 138 14.97 9.01 -11.60
CA ASP A 138 14.56 10.22 -12.33
C ASP A 138 15.15 10.28 -13.75
N ARG A 139 16.37 9.76 -13.94
CA ARG A 139 16.98 9.66 -15.27
C ARG A 139 16.27 8.61 -16.12
N VAL A 140 15.94 7.45 -15.55
CA VAL A 140 15.18 6.39 -16.22
C VAL A 140 13.80 6.91 -16.61
N ARG A 141 13.09 7.56 -15.68
CA ARG A 141 11.76 8.15 -15.94
C ARG A 141 11.78 9.14 -17.11
N ARG A 142 12.84 9.92 -17.26
CA ARG A 142 12.98 10.89 -18.36
C ARG A 142 13.22 10.25 -19.73
N VAL A 143 13.84 9.07 -19.77
CA VAL A 143 14.13 8.33 -21.02
C VAL A 143 12.98 7.40 -21.40
N THR A 144 12.25 6.88 -20.41
CA THR A 144 11.15 5.93 -20.63
C THR A 144 9.92 6.62 -21.21
N PRO A 145 9.33 6.10 -22.31
CA PRO A 145 8.08 6.62 -22.86
C PRO A 145 6.94 6.56 -21.83
N ARG A 146 6.09 7.60 -21.79
CA ARG A 146 4.92 7.63 -20.88
C ARG A 146 4.01 6.43 -21.06
N ALA A 147 3.87 5.92 -22.28
CA ALA A 147 3.10 4.71 -22.57
C ALA A 147 3.61 3.48 -21.80
N ALA A 148 4.93 3.30 -21.69
CA ALA A 148 5.52 2.19 -20.94
C ALA A 148 5.25 2.33 -19.43
N LEU A 149 5.42 3.54 -18.87
CA LEU A 149 5.14 3.81 -17.44
C LEU A 149 3.66 3.61 -17.09
N LEU A 150 2.74 4.02 -17.96
CA LEU A 150 1.31 3.89 -17.74
C LEU A 150 0.83 2.44 -17.95
N SER A 151 1.43 1.71 -18.89
CA SER A 151 1.03 0.33 -19.20
C SER A 151 1.24 -0.63 -18.02
N THR A 152 2.34 -0.49 -17.28
CA THR A 152 2.63 -1.36 -16.14
C THR A 152 1.67 -1.09 -14.97
N LEU A 153 1.41 0.19 -14.68
CA LEU A 153 0.42 0.59 -13.68
C LEU A 153 -0.99 0.12 -14.04
N ALA A 154 -1.39 0.27 -15.31
CA ALA A 154 -2.68 -0.21 -15.80
C ALA A 154 -2.79 -1.74 -15.71
N GLY A 155 -1.72 -2.47 -16.05
CA GLY A 155 -1.66 -3.92 -15.93
C GLY A 155 -1.87 -4.41 -14.49
N ILE A 156 -1.20 -3.80 -13.52
CA ILE A 156 -1.38 -4.12 -12.09
C ILE A 156 -2.80 -3.76 -11.63
N ALA A 157 -3.29 -2.57 -11.99
CA ALA A 157 -4.61 -2.12 -11.62
C ALA A 157 -5.72 -3.04 -12.15
N ILE A 158 -5.69 -3.38 -13.45
CA ILE A 158 -6.71 -4.23 -14.06
C ILE A 158 -6.54 -5.68 -13.60
N GLY A 159 -5.32 -6.21 -13.69
CA GLY A 159 -5.03 -7.63 -13.51
C GLY A 159 -5.08 -8.08 -12.05
N PHE A 160 -4.50 -7.32 -11.13
CA PHE A 160 -4.42 -7.71 -9.72
C PHE A 160 -5.52 -7.07 -8.87
N ILE A 161 -5.77 -5.78 -9.05
CA ILE A 161 -6.73 -5.06 -8.20
C ILE A 161 -8.16 -5.33 -8.69
N SER A 162 -8.51 -4.90 -9.90
CA SER A 162 -9.88 -4.97 -10.41
C SER A 162 -10.37 -6.41 -10.63
N MET A 163 -9.54 -7.29 -11.19
CA MET A 163 -9.94 -8.66 -11.52
C MET A 163 -10.45 -9.44 -10.30
N THR A 164 -9.82 -9.27 -9.13
CA THR A 164 -10.24 -9.96 -7.91
C THR A 164 -11.63 -9.54 -7.45
N PHE A 165 -12.00 -8.26 -7.60
CA PHE A 165 -13.35 -7.77 -7.32
C PHE A 165 -14.37 -8.26 -8.35
N VAL A 166 -14.02 -8.24 -9.64
CA VAL A 166 -14.89 -8.75 -10.71
C VAL A 166 -15.23 -10.21 -10.47
N LEU A 167 -14.24 -11.03 -10.13
CA LEU A 167 -14.45 -12.45 -9.81
C LEU A 167 -15.35 -12.63 -8.59
N LYS A 168 -15.18 -11.82 -7.53
CA LYS A 168 -16.06 -11.85 -6.34
C LYS A 168 -17.50 -11.48 -6.68
N ILE A 169 -17.72 -10.48 -7.54
CA ILE A 169 -19.06 -10.09 -8.02
C ILE A 169 -19.69 -11.26 -8.78
N TYR A 170 -18.93 -11.88 -9.68
CA TYR A 170 -19.40 -13.01 -10.49
C TYR A 170 -19.75 -14.25 -9.65
N GLN A 171 -18.98 -14.51 -8.58
CA GLN A 171 -19.25 -15.62 -7.66
C GLN A 171 -20.50 -15.42 -6.79
N ARG A 172 -20.88 -14.18 -6.49
CA ARG A 172 -22.06 -13.86 -5.65
C ARG A 172 -22.90 -12.72 -6.26
N PRO A 173 -23.49 -12.92 -7.45
CA PRO A 173 -24.11 -11.84 -8.22
C PRO A 173 -25.30 -11.23 -7.50
N MET A 174 -26.11 -12.03 -6.81
CA MET A 174 -27.32 -11.53 -6.13
C MET A 174 -27.02 -10.51 -5.02
N ILE A 175 -25.88 -10.64 -4.33
CA ILE A 175 -25.49 -9.74 -3.23
C ILE A 175 -24.68 -8.57 -3.78
N ALA A 176 -23.82 -8.83 -4.76
CA ALA A 176 -22.84 -7.85 -5.23
C ALA A 176 -23.38 -6.91 -6.32
N MET A 177 -24.46 -7.26 -7.03
CA MET A 177 -25.05 -6.41 -8.07
C MET A 177 -25.61 -5.10 -7.52
N LEU A 178 -26.19 -5.10 -6.32
CA LEU A 178 -26.80 -3.90 -5.77
C LEU A 178 -25.75 -2.83 -5.38
N PRO A 179 -24.67 -3.15 -4.64
CA PRO A 179 -23.56 -2.23 -4.46
C PRO A 179 -22.89 -1.80 -5.76
N ALA A 180 -22.70 -2.72 -6.71
CA ALA A 180 -22.12 -2.39 -8.01
C ALA A 180 -22.99 -1.40 -8.80
N ALA A 181 -24.31 -1.60 -8.82
CA ALA A 181 -25.26 -0.69 -9.44
C ALA A 181 -25.24 0.69 -8.78
N VAL A 182 -25.21 0.76 -7.45
CA VAL A 182 -25.09 2.03 -6.71
C VAL A 182 -23.80 2.75 -7.08
N VAL A 183 -22.66 2.05 -7.09
CA VAL A 183 -21.35 2.64 -7.45
C VAL A 183 -21.33 3.12 -8.91
N LEU A 184 -21.88 2.35 -9.84
CA LEU A 184 -21.96 2.76 -11.25
C LEU A 184 -22.89 3.97 -11.42
N LEU A 185 -24.04 3.97 -10.76
CA LEU A 185 -24.97 5.10 -10.78
C LEU A 185 -24.33 6.36 -10.19
N THR A 186 -23.63 6.28 -9.07
CA THR A 186 -22.96 7.46 -8.50
C THR A 186 -21.82 7.95 -9.38
N LEU A 187 -21.07 7.04 -10.01
CA LEU A 187 -20.00 7.38 -10.93
C LEU A 187 -20.52 8.11 -12.19
N PHE A 188 -21.60 7.62 -12.80
CA PHE A 188 -22.14 8.18 -14.05
C PHE A 188 -23.18 9.30 -13.87
N SER A 189 -23.78 9.42 -12.69
CA SER A 189 -24.82 10.42 -12.41
C SER A 189 -24.28 11.85 -12.39
N HIS A 190 -22.98 12.06 -12.16
CA HIS A 190 -22.35 13.38 -11.95
C HIS A 190 -23.02 14.26 -10.88
N LYS A 191 -24.00 13.74 -10.13
CA LYS A 191 -24.63 14.41 -8.99
C LYS A 191 -23.93 13.97 -7.71
N LYS A 192 -23.54 14.95 -6.89
CA LYS A 192 -23.14 14.71 -5.51
C LYS A 192 -24.37 14.21 -4.75
N LEU A 193 -24.28 13.01 -4.19
CA LEU A 193 -25.16 12.56 -3.11
C LEU A 193 -24.88 13.36 -1.84
#